data_AF-A0A4R8WCI8-F1
#
_entry.id   AF-A0A4R8WCI8-F1
#
_cell.length_a   1.000
_cell.length_b   1.000
_cell.length_c   1.000
_cell.angle_alpha   90.00
_cell.angle_beta   90.00
_cell.angle_gamma   90.00
#
_symmetry.space_group_name_H-M   'P 1'
#
loop_
_entity.id
_entity.type
_entity.pdbx_description
1 polymer ?
#
loop_
_entity_poly.entity_id
_entity_poly.type
_entity_poly.pdbx_seq_one_letter_code
_entity_poly.pdbx_strand_id
1 'polypeptide(L)'
;MEFTYHGGGLGKGGDIALYYDIKLVGTGRVGATQAMIFSADETTDVGYGYGTPVTADYTTKDSRSKGRINRVQIDLGDDENDHFIDPDERMRIIMAG
;
A
#
# COMPACT_ATOMS: atom_id res chain seq x y z
N MET A 1 9.38 7.20 0.13
CA MET A 1 8.35 6.95 1.16
C MET A 1 8.76 5.71 1.89
N GLU A 2 8.58 5.70 3.20
CA GLU A 2 8.84 4.55 4.06
C GLU A 2 7.56 4.21 4.82
N PHE A 3 7.31 2.92 5.01
CA PHE A 3 6.17 2.42 5.75
C PHE A 3 6.65 1.44 6.83
N THR A 4 6.36 1.75 8.08
CA THR A 4 6.70 0.90 9.24
C THR A 4 5.44 0.17 9.68
N TYR A 5 5.34 -1.11 9.31
CA TYR A 5 4.21 -1.96 9.70
C TYR A 5 4.23 -2.19 11.22
N HIS A 6 3.07 -2.07 11.89
CA HIS A 6 2.98 -2.26 13.34
C HIS A 6 3.00 -3.73 13.79
N GLY A 7 2.96 -4.69 12.85
CA GLY A 7 3.04 -6.12 13.16
C GLY A 7 1.80 -6.69 13.86
N GLY A 8 1.87 -7.96 14.28
CA GLY A 8 0.82 -8.60 15.08
C GLY A 8 -0.40 -9.10 14.30
N GLY A 9 -0.19 -9.72 13.14
CA GLY A 9 -1.22 -10.31 12.29
C GLY A 9 -1.51 -9.51 11.02
N LEU A 10 -2.47 -9.95 10.20
CA LEU A 10 -2.79 -9.33 8.91
C LEU A 10 -3.60 -8.03 9.05
N GLY A 11 -3.47 -7.16 8.03
CA GLY A 11 -4.31 -5.97 7.87
C GLY A 11 -4.07 -4.86 8.87
N LYS A 12 -2.99 -4.94 9.66
CA LYS A 12 -2.66 -3.91 10.66
C LYS A 12 -2.20 -2.64 9.98
N GLY A 13 -2.31 -1.54 10.71
CA GLY A 13 -1.81 -0.25 10.28
C GLY A 13 -0.29 -0.15 10.36
N GLY A 14 0.20 1.05 10.11
CA GLY A 14 1.61 1.38 10.25
C GLY A 14 1.83 2.87 10.15
N ASP A 15 3.04 3.29 10.49
CA ASP A 15 3.46 4.68 10.36
C ASP A 15 4.08 4.90 8.98
N ILE A 16 3.84 6.09 8.40
CA ILE A 16 4.35 6.48 7.09
C ILE A 16 5.26 7.70 7.23
N ALA A 17 6.38 7.69 6.52
CA ALA A 17 7.27 8.83 6.34
C ALA A 17 7.44 9.15 4.85
N LEU A 18 7.26 10.43 4.49
CA LEU A 18 7.45 10.93 3.13
C LEU A 18 8.71 11.79 3.07
N TYR A 19 9.54 11.51 2.07
CA TYR A 19 10.79 12.23 1.84
C TYR A 19 10.79 12.87 0.45
N TYR A 20 11.34 14.08 0.36
CA TYR A 20 11.61 14.79 -0.89
C TYR A 20 13.07 15.25 -0.87
N ASP A 21 13.83 14.95 -1.92
CA ASP A 21 15.29 15.16 -1.96
C ASP A 21 16.00 14.68 -0.68
N ILE A 22 15.64 13.47 -0.23
CA ILE A 22 16.20 12.79 0.97
C ILE A 22 15.83 13.50 2.29
N LYS A 23 15.06 14.60 2.26
CA LYS A 23 14.58 15.30 3.46
C LYS A 23 13.19 14.82 3.85
N LEU A 24 12.98 14.56 5.14
CA LEU A 24 11.66 14.26 5.69
C LEU A 24 10.74 15.48 5.51
N VAL A 25 9.62 15.30 4.80
CA VAL A 25 8.64 16.36 4.53
C VAL A 25 7.26 16.09 5.13
N GLY A 26 7.01 14.87 5.62
CA GLY A 26 5.76 14.55 6.27
C GLY A 26 5.76 13.18 6.92
N THR A 27 4.93 13.05 7.95
CA THR A 27 4.66 11.80 8.65
C THR A 27 3.17 11.60 8.82
N GLY A 28 2.73 10.35 8.93
CA GLY A 28 1.32 10.04 9.18
C GLY A 28 1.12 8.64 9.72
N ARG A 29 -0.15 8.28 9.94
CA ARG A 29 -0.55 6.95 10.38
C ARG A 29 -1.61 6.37 9.45
N VAL A 30 -1.39 5.14 9.03
CA VAL A 30 -2.40 4.31 8.35
C VAL A 30 -3.04 3.43 9.43
N GLY A 31 -4.37 3.50 9.56
CA GLY A 31 -5.09 2.78 10.63
C GLY A 31 -5.17 1.27 10.39
N ALA A 32 -5.30 0.85 9.13
CA ALA A 32 -5.38 -0.53 8.71
C ALA A 32 -4.88 -0.66 7.26
N THR A 33 -4.39 -1.85 6.90
CA THR A 33 -3.99 -2.21 5.54
C THR A 33 -4.95 -3.24 4.97
N GLN A 34 -4.97 -3.36 3.64
CA GLN A 34 -5.71 -4.43 3.00
C GLN A 34 -4.97 -5.76 3.22
N ALA A 35 -5.56 -6.64 4.03
CA ALA A 35 -4.94 -7.86 4.54
C ALA A 35 -4.61 -8.91 3.46
N MET A 36 -5.35 -8.90 2.35
CA MET A 36 -5.30 -9.92 1.31
C MET A 36 -5.32 -9.27 -0.07
N ILE A 37 -6.05 -9.85 -1.02
CA ILE A 37 -6.03 -9.45 -2.43
C ILE A 37 -6.36 -7.95 -2.58
N PHE A 38 -5.41 -7.21 -3.17
CA PHE A 38 -5.53 -5.79 -3.47
C PHE A 38 -6.43 -5.55 -4.69
N SER A 39 -6.31 -6.39 -5.73
CA SER A 39 -7.26 -6.50 -6.85
C SER A 39 -7.09 -7.84 -7.59
N ALA A 40 -8.09 -8.26 -8.34
CA ALA A 40 -7.99 -9.40 -9.28
C ALA A 40 -7.86 -8.95 -10.75
N ASP A 41 -8.11 -7.67 -11.03
CA ASP A 41 -8.27 -7.09 -12.37
C ASP A 41 -7.66 -5.69 -12.53
N GLU A 42 -7.11 -5.08 -11.47
CA GLU A 42 -6.52 -3.74 -11.50
C GLU A 42 -4.98 -3.80 -11.55
N THR A 43 -4.39 -3.01 -12.44
CA THR A 43 -2.95 -3.01 -12.75
C THR A 43 -2.16 -2.06 -11.86
N THR A 44 -0.84 -2.28 -11.74
CA THR A 44 0.09 -1.28 -11.18
C THR A 44 0.47 -0.29 -12.26
N ASP A 45 -0.19 0.87 -12.28
CA ASP A 45 0.04 1.91 -13.28
C ASP A 45 1.12 2.92 -12.84
N VAL A 46 1.89 3.42 -13.82
CA VAL A 46 2.88 4.48 -13.61
C VAL A 46 2.60 5.65 -14.54
N GLY A 47 2.35 6.82 -13.95
CA GLY A 47 2.16 8.08 -14.70
C GLY A 47 0.77 8.28 -15.31
N TYR A 48 -0.18 7.39 -15.04
CA TYR A 48 -1.62 7.57 -15.21
C TYR A 48 -2.35 6.57 -14.30
N GLY A 49 -3.64 6.76 -14.06
CA GLY A 49 -4.48 5.76 -13.38
C GLY A 49 -5.46 5.12 -14.36
N TYR A 50 -5.42 3.80 -14.47
CA TYR A 50 -6.47 2.99 -15.07
C TYR A 50 -7.50 2.60 -13.98
N GLY A 51 -8.70 2.17 -14.37
CA GLY A 51 -9.73 1.76 -13.39
C GLY A 51 -10.57 2.90 -12.81
N THR A 52 -11.15 2.68 -11.63
CA THR A 52 -12.06 3.62 -10.96
C THR A 52 -11.29 4.52 -10.01
N PRO A 53 -11.36 5.86 -10.13
CA PRO A 53 -10.70 6.77 -9.21
C PRO A 53 -11.15 6.58 -7.76
N VAL A 54 -10.21 6.58 -6.82
CA VAL A 54 -10.49 6.50 -5.38
C VAL A 54 -10.99 7.82 -4.78
N THR A 55 -10.95 8.91 -5.55
CA THR A 55 -11.45 10.23 -5.19
C THR A 55 -12.16 10.88 -6.38
N ALA A 56 -13.07 11.81 -6.10
CA ALA A 56 -13.72 12.64 -7.11
C ALA A 56 -12.81 13.75 -7.67
N ASP A 57 -11.62 13.96 -7.07
CA ASP A 57 -10.72 15.08 -7.42
C ASP A 57 -10.07 14.94 -8.80
N TYR A 58 -10.09 13.76 -9.42
CA TYR A 58 -9.55 13.54 -10.77
C TYR A 58 -10.28 12.41 -11.51
N THR A 59 -10.12 12.39 -12.84
CA THR A 59 -10.60 11.30 -13.69
C THR A 59 -9.44 10.54 -14.32
N THR A 60 -9.68 9.33 -14.82
CA THR A 60 -8.68 8.57 -15.61
C THR A 60 -8.14 9.38 -16.78
N LYS A 61 -8.96 10.22 -17.43
CA LYS A 61 -8.53 11.10 -18.52
C LYS A 61 -7.55 12.18 -18.07
N ASP A 62 -7.74 12.70 -16.87
CA ASP A 62 -6.94 13.81 -16.33
C ASP A 62 -5.73 13.32 -15.52
N SER A 63 -5.66 12.03 -15.23
CA SER A 63 -4.63 11.40 -14.40
C SER A 63 -3.23 11.35 -15.04
N ARG A 64 -3.12 11.62 -16.35
CA ARG A 64 -1.88 11.42 -17.09
C ARG A 64 -0.84 12.48 -16.73
N SER A 65 0.33 12.03 -16.26
CA SER A 65 1.49 12.87 -16.01
C SER A 65 1.91 13.60 -17.28
N LYS A 66 2.17 14.90 -17.15
CA LYS A 66 2.70 15.76 -18.23
C LYS A 66 4.24 15.79 -18.24
N GLY A 67 4.88 15.19 -17.23
CA GLY A 67 6.33 15.13 -17.09
C GLY A 67 6.91 13.77 -17.45
N ARG A 68 8.22 13.62 -17.26
CA ARG A 68 8.92 12.34 -17.45
C ARG A 68 9.24 11.70 -16.10
N ILE A 69 8.81 10.45 -15.92
CA ILE A 69 9.19 9.61 -14.78
C ILE A 69 10.39 8.77 -15.23
N ASN A 70 11.54 8.94 -14.58
CA ASN A 70 12.75 8.22 -14.97
C ASN A 70 12.88 6.85 -14.29
N ARG A 71 12.43 6.74 -13.04
CA ARG A 71 12.51 5.50 -12.24
C ARG A 71 11.43 5.48 -11.19
N VAL A 72 10.83 4.31 -11.01
CA VAL A 72 10.06 3.93 -9.83
C VAL A 72 10.76 2.70 -9.25
N GLN A 73 10.96 2.69 -7.93
CA GLN A 73 11.59 1.58 -7.22
C GLN A 73 10.73 1.29 -5.99
N ILE A 74 10.46 0.01 -5.77
CA ILE A 74 9.80 -0.50 -4.58
C ILE A 74 10.79 -1.49 -3.97
N ASP A 75 11.28 -1.15 -2.80
CA ASP A 75 12.11 -2.03 -2.00
C ASP A 75 11.21 -2.67 -0.94
N LEU A 76 11.28 -4.00 -0.83
CA LEU A 76 10.66 -4.72 0.27
C LEU A 76 11.69 -4.84 1.38
N GLY A 77 11.23 -4.79 2.64
CA GLY A 77 12.09 -5.11 3.78
C GLY A 77 12.50 -6.58 3.79
N ASP A 78 13.27 -6.97 4.81
CA ASP A 78 13.61 -8.38 5.02
C ASP A 78 12.33 -9.22 5.16
N ASP A 79 12.35 -10.44 4.61
CA ASP A 79 11.24 -11.39 4.60
C ASP A 79 11.07 -12.02 6.00
N GLU A 80 10.73 -11.19 6.99
CA GLU A 80 10.39 -11.64 8.33
C GLU A 80 8.97 -12.21 8.32
N ASN A 81 8.89 -13.54 8.28
CA ASN A 81 7.64 -14.28 8.32
C ASN A 81 6.97 -14.25 9.71
N ASP A 82 7.53 -13.53 10.69
CA ASP A 82 7.03 -13.40 12.07
C ASP A 82 5.73 -12.59 12.18
N HIS A 83 5.20 -12.10 11.05
CA HIS A 83 3.83 -11.58 10.93
C HIS A 83 2.75 -12.68 10.98
N PHE A 84 3.09 -13.88 11.46
CA PHE A 84 2.17 -14.98 11.62
C PHE A 84 0.89 -14.51 12.31
N ILE A 85 -0.22 -14.82 11.66
CA ILE A 85 -1.56 -14.70 12.23
C ILE A 85 -1.63 -15.72 13.36
N ASP A 86 -2.16 -15.31 14.51
CA ASP A 86 -2.46 -16.25 15.60
C ASP A 86 -3.25 -17.45 15.05
N PRO A 87 -2.95 -18.70 15.42
CA PRO A 87 -3.64 -19.89 14.92
C PRO A 87 -5.17 -19.80 15.00
N ASP A 88 -5.71 -19.15 16.03
CA ASP A 88 -7.15 -18.96 16.19
C ASP A 88 -7.70 -17.96 15.15
N GLU A 89 -6.94 -16.92 14.84
CA GLU A 89 -7.30 -15.93 13.83
C GLU A 89 -7.13 -16.51 12.41
N ARG A 90 -6.17 -17.41 12.19
CA ARG A 90 -6.05 -18.20 10.95
C ARG A 90 -7.28 -19.09 10.74
N MET A 91 -7.77 -19.75 11.79
CA MET A 91 -8.97 -20.59 11.72
C MET A 91 -10.22 -19.76 11.41
N ARG A 92 -10.34 -18.55 12.00
CA ARG A 92 -11.45 -17.63 11.70
C ARG A 92 -11.47 -17.18 10.24
N ILE A 93 -10.32 -16.82 9.67
CA ILE A 93 -10.22 -16.40 8.27
C ILE A 93 -10.63 -17.54 7.33
N ILE A 94 -10.19 -18.77 7.60
CA ILE A 94 -10.53 -19.96 6.78
C ILE A 94 -12.03 -20.29 6.85
N MET A 95 -12.67 -20.09 8.00
CA MET A 95 -14.08 -20.44 8.23
C MET A 95 -15.08 -19.33 7.84
N ALA A 96 -14.59 -18.14 7.47
CA ALA A 96 -15.41 -16.99 7.04
C ALA A 96 -15.61 -16.92 5.51
N GLY A 97 -15.08 -17.89 4.76
CA GLY A 97 -15.23 -18.03 3.31
C GLY A 97 -16.40 -18.92 2.89
#